data_AF-A0A1S2DDN8-F1
#
_entry.id   AF-A0A1S2DDN8-F1
#
_cell.length_a   1.000
_cell.length_b   1.000
_cell.length_c   1.000
_cell.angle_alpha   90.00
_cell.angle_beta   90.00
_cell.angle_gamma   90.00
#
_symmetry.space_group_name_H-M   'P 1'
#
loop_
_entity.id
_entity.type
_entity.pdbx_description
1 polymer ?
#
loop_
_entity_poly.entity_id
_entity_poly.type
_entity_poly.pdbx_seq_one_letter_code
_entity_poly.pdbx_strand_id
1 'polypeptide(L)'
;MRRFCKWFFILLVIGIAIGSGGFWYTFMSPYGYHPSETAVIDERIPEQDVFVYGTLRYDWLRWIIMGTPIETREATLPGYHRQDLDIQPQPGAEVHGEVLTIDPAALKALDRYERLGIRYTRESVKLADGTTAWAYKRLFD
;
A
#
# COMPACT_ATOMS: atom_id res chain seq x y z
N MET A 1 17.05 -31.05 -30.37
CA MET A 1 16.40 -29.73 -30.20
C MET A 1 15.19 -29.75 -29.26
N ARG A 2 14.12 -30.51 -29.51
CA ARG A 2 12.88 -30.50 -28.68
C ARG A 2 13.07 -30.79 -27.17
N ARG A 3 14.00 -31.68 -26.79
CA ARG A 3 14.25 -32.01 -25.37
C ARG A 3 14.97 -30.87 -24.62
N PHE A 4 15.86 -30.15 -25.30
CA PHE A 4 16.60 -29.03 -24.72
C PHE A 4 15.69 -27.82 -24.46
N CYS A 5 14.78 -27.50 -25.40
CA CYS A 5 13.72 -26.51 -25.16
C CYS A 5 12.82 -26.88 -23.98
N LYS A 6 12.48 -28.16 -23.81
CA LYS A 6 11.65 -28.61 -22.67
C LYS A 6 12.35 -28.39 -21.33
N TRP A 7 13.62 -28.76 -21.22
CA TRP A 7 14.39 -28.56 -19.99
C TRP A 7 14.62 -27.08 -19.66
N PHE A 8 14.91 -26.26 -20.68
CA PHE A 8 14.99 -24.82 -20.51
C PHE A 8 13.67 -24.21 -20.01
N PHE A 9 12.55 -24.65 -20.57
CA PHE A 9 11.23 -24.19 -20.14
C PHE A 9 10.90 -24.63 -18.69
N ILE A 10 11.27 -25.85 -18.30
CA ILE A 10 11.10 -26.34 -16.93
C ILE A 10 11.95 -25.51 -15.95
N LEU A 11 13.22 -25.24 -16.27
CA LEU A 11 14.08 -24.41 -15.42
C LEU A 11 13.56 -22.97 -15.29
N LEU A 12 13.00 -22.41 -16.36
CA LEU A 12 12.39 -21.09 -16.34
C LEU A 12 11.14 -21.05 -15.44
N VAL A 13 10.26 -22.05 -15.54
CA VAL A 13 9.07 -22.16 -14.68
C VAL A 13 9.47 -22.35 -13.21
N ILE A 14 10.49 -23.15 -12.91
CA ILE A 14 11.00 -23.33 -11.55
C ILE A 14 11.59 -22.02 -11.02
N GLY A 15 12.38 -21.31 -11.82
CA GLY A 15 12.94 -20.00 -11.44
C GLY A 15 11.85 -18.98 -11.12
N ILE A 16 10.79 -18.93 -11.94
CA ILE A 16 9.61 -18.08 -11.68
C ILE A 16 8.90 -18.53 -10.40
N ALA A 17 8.68 -19.84 -10.21
CA ALA A 17 7.99 -20.35 -9.02
C ALA A 17 8.76 -20.05 -7.73
N ILE A 18 10.09 -20.18 -7.73
CA ILE A 18 10.94 -19.84 -6.59
C ILE A 18 10.94 -18.32 -6.34
N GLY A 19 11.06 -17.51 -7.40
CA GLY A 19 11.02 -16.05 -7.30
C GLY A 19 9.69 -15.55 -6.76
N SER A 20 8.57 -16.04 -7.30
CA SER A 20 7.22 -15.73 -6.82
C SER A 20 6.96 -16.24 -5.41
N GLY A 21 7.47 -17.42 -5.05
CA GLY A 21 7.36 -17.97 -3.70
C GLY A 21 8.14 -17.16 -2.66
N GLY A 22 9.37 -16.74 -2.99
CA GLY A 22 10.16 -15.85 -2.15
C GLY A 22 9.53 -14.46 -2.01
N PHE A 23 9.05 -13.90 -3.12
CA PHE A 23 8.30 -12.65 -3.11
C PHE A 23 7.06 -12.75 -2.22
N TRP A 24 6.22 -13.76 -2.40
CA TRP A 24 5.05 -13.97 -1.54
C TRP A 24 5.45 -14.14 -0.07
N TYR A 25 6.50 -14.91 0.22
CA TYR A 25 6.99 -15.11 1.58
C TYR A 25 7.44 -13.81 2.26
N THR A 26 8.12 -12.92 1.54
CA THR A 26 8.59 -11.65 2.09
C THR A 26 7.49 -10.59 2.16
N PHE A 27 6.65 -10.47 1.13
CA PHE A 27 5.71 -9.35 0.98
C PHE A 27 4.30 -9.64 1.48
N MET A 28 3.80 -10.88 1.31
CA MET A 28 2.41 -11.23 1.59
C MET A 28 2.23 -12.21 2.75
N SER A 29 3.26 -13.01 3.05
CA SER A 29 3.13 -14.10 4.00
C SER A 29 3.00 -13.59 5.45
N PRO A 30 2.16 -14.23 6.27
CA PRO A 30 2.03 -13.89 7.68
C PRO A 30 3.32 -14.09 8.49
N TYR A 31 4.29 -14.83 7.97
CA TYR A 31 5.43 -15.37 8.74
C TYR A 31 6.76 -14.63 8.54
N GLY A 32 6.92 -13.88 7.43
CA GLY A 32 8.24 -13.38 7.01
C GLY A 32 8.63 -11.99 7.55
N TYR A 33 7.65 -11.14 7.87
CA TYR A 33 7.89 -9.78 8.37
C TYR A 33 6.99 -9.46 9.57
N HIS A 34 7.60 -9.08 10.68
CA HIS A 34 6.92 -8.60 11.88
C HIS A 34 7.36 -7.15 12.15
N PRO A 35 6.52 -6.14 11.88
CA PRO A 35 6.87 -4.76 12.19
C PRO A 35 7.06 -4.60 13.71
N SER A 36 8.08 -3.85 14.11
CA SER A 36 8.46 -3.62 15.52
C SER A 36 7.42 -2.82 16.31
N GLU A 37 6.53 -2.10 15.63
CA GLU A 37 5.50 -1.27 16.24
C GLU A 37 4.22 -1.43 15.44
N THR A 38 3.32 -2.31 15.86
CA THR A 38 2.04 -2.50 15.17
C THR A 38 1.21 -1.24 15.33
N ALA A 39 0.98 -0.50 14.24
CA ALA A 39 -0.03 0.55 14.23
C ALA A 39 -1.36 -0.10 14.66
N VAL A 40 -2.01 0.44 15.70
CA VAL A 40 -3.24 -0.15 16.24
C VAL A 40 -4.29 -0.10 15.14
N ILE A 41 -4.76 -1.27 14.70
CA ILE A 41 -5.88 -1.40 13.78
C ILE A 41 -7.11 -1.69 14.62
N ASP A 42 -8.12 -0.83 14.53
CA ASP A 42 -9.40 -1.09 15.18
C ASP A 42 -10.21 -2.09 14.33
N GLU A 43 -10.18 -3.35 14.74
CA GLU A 43 -10.93 -4.43 14.08
C GLU A 43 -12.46 -4.30 14.24
N ARG A 44 -12.94 -3.39 15.12
CA ARG A 44 -14.38 -3.13 15.29
C ARG A 44 -14.95 -2.26 14.18
N ILE A 45 -14.09 -1.51 13.50
CA ILE A 45 -14.49 -0.67 12.37
C ILE A 45 -14.39 -1.54 11.11
N PRO A 46 -15.53 -1.87 10.47
CA PRO A 46 -15.55 -2.79 9.34
C PRO A 46 -14.81 -2.26 8.12
N GLU A 47 -14.81 -0.93 7.93
CA GLU A 47 -14.22 -0.25 6.79
C GLU A 47 -13.58 1.07 7.22
N GLN A 48 -12.38 1.34 6.73
CA GLN A 48 -11.61 2.55 7.04
C GLN A 48 -11.18 3.24 5.75
N ASP A 49 -11.28 4.57 5.74
CA ASP A 49 -10.89 5.39 4.61
C ASP A 49 -9.39 5.71 4.67
N VAL A 50 -8.68 5.43 3.58
CA VAL A 50 -7.25 5.71 3.41
C VAL A 50 -7.04 6.59 2.18
N PHE A 51 -6.52 7.80 2.39
CA PHE A 51 -6.14 8.72 1.32
C PHE A 51 -4.77 8.35 0.75
N VAL A 52 -4.72 8.12 -0.57
CA VAL A 52 -3.54 7.77 -1.33
C VAL A 52 -3.25 8.79 -2.42
N TYR A 53 -1.99 9.19 -2.54
CA TYR A 53 -1.55 10.27 -3.45
C TYR A 53 -0.35 9.89 -4.33
N GLY A 54 0.15 8.66 -4.20
CA GLY A 54 1.38 8.17 -4.85
C GLY A 54 1.20 6.87 -5.63
N THR A 55 2.10 5.91 -5.43
CA THR A 55 2.13 4.60 -6.13
C THR A 55 0.89 3.75 -5.85
N LEU A 56 0.32 3.87 -4.66
CA LEU A 56 -0.95 3.24 -4.29
C LEU A 56 -2.15 3.74 -5.10
N ARG A 57 -1.97 4.64 -6.08
CA ARG A 57 -3.00 4.99 -7.08
C ARG A 57 -3.16 3.95 -8.19
N TYR A 58 -2.21 3.04 -8.36
CA TYR A 58 -2.28 2.02 -9.40
C TYR A 58 -3.09 0.79 -8.95
N ASP A 59 -4.19 0.50 -9.64
CA ASP A 59 -5.10 -0.61 -9.30
C ASP A 59 -4.41 -1.98 -9.24
N TRP A 60 -3.49 -2.24 -10.16
CA TRP A 60 -2.76 -3.51 -10.18
C TRP A 60 -1.87 -3.69 -8.93
N LEU A 61 -1.29 -2.61 -8.43
CA LEU A 61 -0.45 -2.64 -7.24
C LEU A 61 -1.31 -2.85 -5.99
N ARG A 62 -2.46 -2.17 -5.91
CA ARG A 62 -3.47 -2.37 -4.86
C ARG A 62 -3.90 -3.82 -4.78
N TRP A 63 -4.25 -4.41 -5.92
CA TRP A 63 -4.70 -5.79 -5.99
C TRP A 63 -3.61 -6.77 -5.57
N ILE A 64 -2.35 -6.52 -5.96
CA ILE A 64 -1.22 -7.33 -5.51
C ILE A 64 -1.01 -7.23 -4.00
N ILE A 65 -1.20 -6.05 -3.38
CA ILE A 65 -0.96 -5.86 -1.94
C ILE A 65 -2.11 -6.41 -1.10
N MET A 66 -3.34 -6.06 -1.47
CA MET A 66 -4.55 -6.34 -0.69
C MET A 66 -5.23 -7.66 -1.08
N GLY A 67 -4.93 -8.21 -2.26
CA GLY A 67 -5.49 -9.46 -2.77
C GLY A 67 -6.92 -9.34 -3.34
N THR A 68 -7.60 -8.22 -3.07
CA THR A 68 -8.97 -7.93 -3.51
C THR A 68 -9.04 -6.57 -4.21
N PRO A 69 -9.93 -6.40 -5.20
CA PRO A 69 -10.24 -5.09 -5.74
C PRO A 69 -10.94 -4.24 -4.67
N ILE A 70 -10.60 -2.95 -4.62
CA ILE A 70 -11.10 -1.99 -3.63
C ILE A 70 -11.78 -0.85 -4.36
N GLU A 71 -12.90 -0.39 -3.81
CA GLU A 71 -13.58 0.80 -4.31
C GLU A 71 -12.79 2.06 -3.99
N THR A 72 -12.70 2.96 -4.97
CA THR A 72 -11.94 4.20 -4.83
C THR A 72 -12.78 5.39 -5.24
N ARG A 73 -12.56 6.51 -4.56
CA ARG A 73 -13.20 7.80 -4.86
C ARG A 73 -12.14 8.87 -4.98
N GLU A 74 -12.28 9.77 -5.96
CA GLU A 74 -11.39 10.92 -6.06
C GLU A 74 -11.56 11.83 -4.83
N ALA A 75 -10.44 12.33 -4.32
CA ALA A 75 -10.44 13.21 -3.16
C ALA A 75 -9.30 14.23 -3.23
N THR A 76 -9.48 15.32 -2.52
CA THR A 76 -8.48 16.39 -2.42
C THR A 76 -8.14 16.64 -0.96
N LEU A 77 -6.84 16.72 -0.65
CA LEU A 77 -6.30 17.01 0.66
C LEU A 77 -5.79 18.47 0.69
N PRO A 78 -6.50 19.40 1.35
CA PRO A 78 -6.11 20.80 1.42
C PRO A 78 -5.08 21.05 2.53
N GLY A 79 -4.25 22.09 2.36
CA GLY A 79 -3.22 22.50 3.33
C GLY A 79 -1.95 21.66 3.29
N TYR A 80 -1.80 20.82 2.26
CA TYR A 80 -0.61 20.00 2.04
C TYR A 80 -0.10 20.20 0.61
N HIS A 81 1.21 20.07 0.46
CA HIS A 81 1.88 20.02 -0.83
C HIS A 81 2.60 18.68 -0.96
N ARG A 82 2.45 18.04 -2.12
CA ARG A 82 3.14 16.79 -2.41
C ARG A 82 4.57 17.07 -2.84
N GLN A 83 5.53 16.49 -2.13
CA GLN A 83 6.94 16.52 -2.48
C GLN A 83 7.43 15.07 -2.69
N ASP A 84 7.68 14.71 -3.95
CA ASP A 84 8.07 13.36 -4.37
C ASP A 84 7.05 12.27 -3.95
N LEU A 85 7.43 11.45 -2.97
CA LEU A 85 6.65 10.37 -2.37
C LEU A 85 6.09 10.73 -0.98
N ASP A 86 6.12 12.01 -0.61
CA ASP A 86 5.69 12.49 0.70
C ASP A 86 4.77 13.72 0.60
N ILE A 87 4.09 14.05 1.70
CA ILE A 87 3.27 15.25 1.86
C ILE A 87 3.79 16.15 2.97
N GLN A 88 3.96 17.42 2.66
CA GLN A 88 4.42 18.45 3.59
C GLN A 88 3.32 19.47 3.84
N PRO A 89 3.09 19.92 5.09
CA PRO A 89 2.13 20.97 5.37
C PRO A 89 2.50 22.26 4.62
N GLN A 90 1.57 22.77 3.81
CA GLN A 90 1.73 24.02 3.09
C GLN A 90 0.37 24.72 2.98
N PRO A 91 0.16 25.84 3.68
CA PRO A 91 -1.09 26.59 3.63
C PRO A 91 -1.43 27.02 2.19
N GLY A 92 -2.68 26.80 1.78
CA GLY A 92 -3.17 27.15 0.44
C GLY A 92 -2.74 26.19 -0.69
N ALA A 93 -1.96 25.15 -0.39
CA ALA A 93 -1.70 24.07 -1.34
C ALA A 93 -2.75 22.96 -1.21
N GLU A 94 -2.90 22.16 -2.28
CA GLU A 94 -3.81 21.03 -2.33
C GLU A 94 -3.13 19.83 -2.98
N VAL A 95 -3.44 18.63 -2.49
CA VAL A 95 -2.98 17.37 -3.08
C VAL A 95 -4.18 16.59 -3.59
N HIS A 96 -4.18 16.29 -4.89
CA HIS A 96 -5.17 15.42 -5.50
C HIS A 96 -4.77 13.94 -5.39
N GLY A 97 -5.70 13.12 -4.95
CA GLY A 97 -5.51 11.70 -4.76
C GLY A 97 -6.82 10.93 -4.80
N GLU A 98 -6.81 9.75 -4.22
CA GLU A 98 -7.95 8.86 -4.13
C GLU A 98 -8.11 8.41 -2.68
N VAL A 99 -9.34 8.16 -2.25
CA VAL A 99 -9.63 7.48 -0.99
C VAL A 99 -9.99 6.03 -1.29
N LEU A 100 -9.38 5.13 -0.54
CA LEU A 100 -9.65 3.70 -0.53
C LEU A 100 -10.50 3.39 0.70
N THR A 101 -11.64 2.74 0.52
CA THR A 101 -12.44 2.22 1.64
C THR A 101 -12.09 0.75 1.81
N ILE A 102 -11.40 0.41 2.90
CA ILE A 102 -10.77 -0.90 3.08
C ILE A 102 -11.07 -1.54 4.43
N ASP A 103 -11.11 -2.87 4.45
CA ASP A 103 -11.25 -3.65 5.68
C ASP A 103 -9.96 -3.66 6.53
N PRO A 104 -10.03 -4.09 7.80
CA PRO A 104 -8.86 -4.20 8.68
C PRO A 104 -7.72 -5.07 8.14
N ALA A 105 -8.02 -6.12 7.34
CA ALA A 105 -7.00 -7.01 6.79
C ALA A 105 -6.24 -6.36 5.63
N ALA A 106 -6.94 -5.65 4.75
CA ALA A 106 -6.36 -4.84 3.69
C ALA A 106 -5.54 -3.67 4.26
N LEU A 107 -6.03 -3.01 5.32
CA LEU A 107 -5.28 -1.96 6.02
C LEU A 107 -3.97 -2.52 6.62
N LYS A 108 -4.01 -3.72 7.20
CA LYS A 108 -2.80 -4.41 7.70
C LYS A 108 -1.83 -4.76 6.58
N ALA A 109 -2.33 -5.13 5.41
CA ALA A 109 -1.49 -5.42 4.24
C ALA A 109 -0.81 -4.14 3.70
N LEU A 110 -1.54 -3.02 3.65
CA LEU A 110 -0.97 -1.71 3.31
C LEU A 110 0.08 -1.25 4.32
N ASP A 111 -0.21 -1.35 5.63
CA ASP A 111 0.75 -1.01 6.69
C ASP A 111 2.04 -1.83 6.56
N ARG A 112 1.92 -3.11 6.19
CA ARG A 112 3.06 -3.99 5.92
C ARG A 112 3.85 -3.50 4.70
N TYR A 113 3.17 -3.22 3.59
CA TYR A 113 3.80 -2.75 2.35
C TYR A 113 4.57 -1.45 2.55
N GLU A 114 3.93 -0.45 3.14
CA GLU A 114 4.54 0.88 3.35
C GLU A 114 5.77 0.77 4.25
N ARG A 115 5.72 -0.04 5.32
CA ARG A 115 6.84 -0.20 6.26
C ARG A 115 8.01 -1.04 5.75
N LEU A 116 7.86 -1.79 4.64
CA LEU A 116 8.93 -2.63 4.08
C LEU A 116 10.00 -1.81 3.33
N GLY A 117 9.66 -0.62 2.83
CA GLY A 117 10.56 0.17 1.99
C GLY A 117 10.93 1.53 2.57
N ILE A 118 10.02 2.18 3.28
CA ILE A 118 10.17 3.58 3.72
C ILE A 118 9.35 3.72 5.02
N ARG A 119 9.94 4.24 6.08
CA ARG A 119 9.28 4.31 7.39
C ARG A 119 8.13 5.32 7.33
N TYR A 120 6.92 4.95 6.91
CA TYR A 120 5.75 5.84 6.95
C TYR A 120 4.98 5.68 8.27
N THR A 121 4.38 6.76 8.76
CA THR A 121 3.38 6.76 9.83
C THR A 121 1.99 7.09 9.26
N ARG A 122 0.95 6.56 9.90
CA ARG A 122 -0.43 6.97 9.60
C ARG A 122 -0.75 8.24 10.35
N GLU A 123 -1.23 9.24 9.62
CA GLU A 123 -1.73 10.50 10.16
C GLU A 123 -3.20 10.65 9.75
N SER A 124 -4.04 11.09 10.70
CA SER A 124 -5.44 11.38 10.43
C SER A 124 -5.52 12.75 9.76
N VAL A 125 -6.02 12.79 8.53
CA VAL A 125 -6.15 14.02 7.74
C VAL A 125 -7.60 14.32 7.40
N LYS A 126 -7.91 15.60 7.28
CA LYS A 126 -9.24 16.07 6.87
C LYS A 126 -9.22 16.44 5.38
N LEU A 127 -10.11 15.82 4.61
CA LEU A 127 -10.25 16.05 3.18
C LEU A 127 -11.13 17.28 2.90
N ALA A 128 -11.10 17.75 1.66
CA ALA A 128 -11.86 18.92 1.22
C ALA A 128 -13.38 18.73 1.34
N ASP A 129 -13.89 17.50 1.25
CA ASP A 129 -15.29 17.14 1.45
C ASP A 129 -15.71 17.10 2.95
N GLY A 130 -14.76 17.33 3.86
CA GLY A 130 -14.97 17.33 5.30
C GLY A 130 -14.84 15.95 5.96
N THR A 131 -14.64 14.88 5.18
CA THR A 131 -14.40 13.53 5.69
C THR A 131 -12.98 13.40 6.27
N THR A 132 -12.80 12.46 7.18
CA THR A 132 -11.50 12.13 7.77
C THR A 132 -11.00 10.82 7.19
N ALA A 133 -9.75 10.79 6.75
CA ALA A 133 -9.11 9.60 6.22
C ALA A 133 -7.69 9.45 6.80
N TRP A 134 -7.16 8.23 6.78
CA TRP A 134 -5.76 7.98 7.08
C TRP A 134 -4.90 8.36 5.87
N ALA A 135 -3.83 9.11 6.07
CA ALA A 135 -2.79 9.31 5.07
C ALA A 135 -1.46 8.77 5.58
N TYR A 136 -0.67 8.18 4.69
CA TYR A 136 0.70 7.79 5.01
C TYR A 136 1.63 8.99 4.81
N LYS A 137 2.37 9.35 5.86
CA LYS A 137 3.40 10.40 5.83
C LYS A 137 4.76 9.81 6.16
N ARG A 138 5.79 10.22 5.42
CA ARG A 138 7.15 9.68 5.59
C ARG A 138 7.72 10.12 6.93
N LEU A 139 8.27 9.18 7.70
CA LEU A 139 9.13 9.48 8.84
C LEU A 139 10.45 9.98 8.27
N PHE A 140 10.74 11.26 8.54
CA PHE A 140 12.07 11.81 8.39
C PHE A 140 12.78 11.57 9.73
N ASP A 141 13.84 10.76 9.71
CA ASP A 141 14.92 10.88 10.70
C ASP A 141 15.86 12.00 10.22
#